data_AF-A0A078BBP9-F1
#
_entry.id   AF-A0A078BBP9-F1
#
_cell.length_a   1.000
_cell.length_b   1.000
_cell.length_c   1.000
_cell.angle_alpha   90.00
_cell.angle_beta   90.00
_cell.angle_gamma   90.00
#
_symmetry.space_group_name_H-M   'P 1'
#
loop_
_entity.id
_entity.type
_entity.pdbx_description
1 polymer ?
#
loop_
_entity_poly.entity_id
_entity_poly.type
_entity_poly.pdbx_seq_one_letter_code
_entity_poly.pdbx_strand_id
1 'polypeptide(L)'
;MENTLAYHYDQHEGFYNLCVFILGLVNNLGYFVINAFVGQLAADFDKNYFFGVYIIFLNAVACIARFSNAIFFMRIQHGTRIMINSVLMIFSFMLLAIAMLQYQGVYTSFYLCIIASLTHGFAQAFGEGVLLGYLKGLPSDLVMTFGSGTGIAGFSDAFTMIFLNALGLFVLPYYFSFLWIDDKRKTYIKNELMYPELQVSSPVRSDGLFAQYYSPQNTNKQIFEYNESAAREQKPEQEGQNYQQQINERDQDIQEEIKGIVVYKAGNDELKFDQQEQHDQDQEYRQSIPEGESDPQQVHRMRKCESKMLKEYDDVSDNKRLSLVSSIQVFQKAGSYIYNMGLVNFFEYLVINLTLTIHVYNKQTKAQQMNQEMSFFEENEYSFLMIAYYAGSFISRSTLHSAILSKSYTPTIAQAINLTIWIYNLQYSLFTSFYPVFFFMIWCGFPGGTAYSNFLYLANTRTNLECDFQLHYTERELTVNLLMISNDLGVFFAGVINLAVQALYFPDVLDNPPS
;
A
#
# COMPACT_ATOMS: atom_id res chain seq x y z
N MET A 1 7.69 -3.81 -27.56
CA MET A 1 7.12 -4.20 -26.24
C MET A 1 8.18 -4.31 -25.15
N GLU A 2 9.48 -4.31 -25.46
CA GLU A 2 10.56 -4.55 -24.48
C GLU A 2 10.84 -3.40 -23.47
N ASN A 3 10.16 -2.26 -23.60
CA ASN A 3 10.41 -1.07 -22.77
C ASN A 3 9.27 -0.75 -21.77
N THR A 4 8.43 -1.72 -21.43
CA THR A 4 7.35 -1.53 -20.44
C THR A 4 7.81 -1.88 -19.03
N LEU A 5 7.18 -1.29 -18.01
CA LEU A 5 7.52 -1.57 -16.62
C LEU A 5 7.16 -3.03 -16.27
N ALA A 6 6.05 -3.53 -16.81
CA ALA A 6 5.63 -4.92 -16.66
C ALA A 6 6.68 -5.89 -17.20
N TYR A 7 7.19 -5.66 -18.42
CA TYR A 7 8.22 -6.52 -19.01
C TYR A 7 9.51 -6.53 -18.18
N HIS A 8 9.96 -5.35 -17.73
CA HIS A 8 11.14 -5.27 -16.87
C HIS A 8 10.92 -5.92 -15.48
N TYR A 9 9.70 -5.83 -14.94
CA TYR A 9 9.34 -6.53 -13.71
C TYR A 9 9.46 -8.04 -13.90
N ASP A 10 8.91 -8.60 -14.98
CA ASP A 10 8.97 -10.04 -15.26
C ASP A 10 10.41 -10.56 -15.39
N GLN A 11 11.32 -9.77 -15.97
CA GLN A 11 12.75 -10.12 -16.08
C GLN A 11 13.52 -10.02 -14.75
N HIS A 12 13.06 -9.17 -13.82
CA HIS A 12 13.79 -8.83 -12.60
C HIS A 12 12.94 -8.99 -11.33
N GLU A 13 11.96 -9.89 -11.37
CA GLU A 13 10.93 -10.06 -10.35
C GLU A 13 11.54 -10.23 -8.95
N GLY A 14 12.54 -11.10 -8.82
CA GLY A 14 13.23 -11.38 -7.57
C GLY A 14 13.87 -10.14 -6.93
N PHE A 15 14.35 -9.18 -7.73
CA PHE A 15 14.97 -7.97 -7.20
C PHE A 15 13.95 -6.92 -6.75
N TYR A 16 12.83 -6.79 -7.47
CA TYR A 16 11.69 -5.99 -7.01
C TYR A 16 11.13 -6.55 -5.70
N ASN A 17 10.93 -7.87 -5.65
CA ASN A 17 10.46 -8.55 -4.45
C ASN A 17 11.42 -8.33 -3.27
N LEU A 18 12.73 -8.47 -3.48
CA LEU A 18 13.73 -8.22 -2.43
C LEU A 18 13.67 -6.77 -1.93
N CYS A 19 13.64 -5.78 -2.83
CA CYS A 19 13.59 -4.37 -2.45
C CYS A 19 12.31 -4.04 -1.66
N VAL A 20 11.15 -4.51 -2.13
CA VAL A 20 9.86 -4.26 -1.47
C VAL A 20 9.75 -5.01 -0.14
N PHE A 21 10.32 -6.21 -0.05
CA PHE A 21 10.43 -6.96 1.20
C PHE A 21 11.27 -6.19 2.22
N ILE A 22 12.45 -5.66 1.81
CA ILE A 22 13.30 -4.83 2.67
C ILE A 22 12.56 -3.56 3.12
N LEU A 23 11.80 -2.93 2.23
CA LEU A 23 10.97 -1.78 2.57
C LEU A 23 9.95 -2.11 3.67
N GLY A 24 9.22 -3.23 3.54
CA GLY A 24 8.27 -3.67 4.56
C GLY A 24 8.94 -4.07 5.88
N LEU A 25 10.05 -4.80 5.79
CA LEU A 25 10.83 -5.24 6.95
C LEU A 25 11.34 -4.04 7.75
N VAL A 26 12.12 -3.16 7.13
CA VAL A 26 12.76 -2.05 7.84
C VAL A 26 11.74 -1.03 8.35
N ASN A 27 10.66 -0.78 7.62
CA ASN A 27 9.62 0.14 8.06
C ASN A 27 9.03 -0.27 9.42
N ASN A 28 8.77 -1.57 9.61
CA ASN A 28 8.10 -2.06 10.83
C ASN A 28 9.09 -2.60 11.88
N LEU A 29 10.33 -2.89 11.51
CA LEU A 29 11.36 -3.43 12.42
C LEU A 29 11.57 -2.54 13.65
N GLY A 30 11.73 -1.24 13.46
CA GLY A 30 11.99 -0.34 14.58
C GLY A 30 10.80 -0.22 15.55
N TYR A 31 9.56 -0.30 15.06
CA TYR A 31 8.36 -0.30 15.89
C TYR A 31 8.30 -1.55 16.77
N PHE A 32 8.54 -2.74 16.22
CA PHE A 32 8.55 -3.98 16.99
C PHE A 32 9.69 -4.02 18.01
N VAL A 33 10.88 -3.58 17.64
CA VAL A 33 12.00 -3.46 18.59
C VAL A 33 11.67 -2.51 19.73
N ILE A 34 11.11 -1.33 19.43
CA ILE A 34 10.74 -0.38 20.46
C ILE A 34 9.71 -0.99 21.39
N ASN A 35 8.69 -1.67 20.85
CA ASN A 35 7.66 -2.37 21.63
C ASN A 35 8.25 -3.43 22.57
N ALA A 36 9.18 -4.25 22.08
CA ALA A 36 9.91 -5.24 22.88
C ALA A 36 10.63 -4.58 24.06
N PHE A 37 11.23 -3.41 23.84
CA PHE A 37 11.98 -2.69 24.87
C PHE A 37 11.11 -1.91 25.85
N VAL A 38 9.85 -1.61 25.55
CA VAL A 38 9.04 -0.77 26.44
C VAL A 38 8.90 -1.41 27.82
N GLY A 39 8.78 -2.74 27.90
CA GLY A 39 8.65 -3.45 29.17
C GLY A 39 9.90 -3.30 30.03
N GLN A 40 11.07 -3.55 29.43
CA GLN A 40 12.35 -3.37 30.09
C GLN A 40 12.59 -1.90 30.48
N LEU A 41 12.28 -0.98 29.58
CA LEU A 41 12.39 0.46 29.82
C LEU A 41 11.51 0.89 31.00
N ALA A 42 10.27 0.40 31.08
CA ALA A 42 9.39 0.74 32.18
C ALA A 42 9.92 0.22 33.53
N ALA A 43 10.49 -0.99 33.55
CA ALA A 43 11.09 -1.58 34.74
C ALA A 43 12.33 -0.81 35.19
N ASP A 44 13.19 -0.47 34.24
CA ASP A 44 14.42 0.30 34.43
C ASP A 44 14.19 1.69 35.07
N PHE A 45 13.04 2.31 34.80
CA PHE A 45 12.66 3.62 35.35
C PHE A 45 11.66 3.56 36.52
N ASP A 46 11.28 2.36 37.00
CA ASP A 46 10.24 2.17 38.03
C ASP A 46 8.90 2.84 37.65
N LYS A 47 8.46 2.54 36.41
CA LYS A 47 7.27 3.08 35.75
C LYS A 47 6.41 2.02 35.05
N ASN A 48 6.40 0.78 35.54
CA ASN A 48 5.65 -0.34 34.94
C ASN A 48 4.17 0.00 34.65
N TYR A 49 3.49 0.69 35.56
CA TYR A 49 2.11 1.13 35.36
C TYR A 49 1.86 1.98 34.09
N PHE A 50 2.88 2.70 33.60
CA PHE A 50 2.77 3.52 32.39
C PHE A 50 2.88 2.72 31.10
N PHE A 51 3.25 1.43 31.15
CA PHE A 51 3.44 0.59 29.97
C PHE A 51 2.18 0.48 29.12
N GLY A 52 1.04 0.13 29.72
CA GLY A 52 -0.22 -0.01 28.99
C GLY A 52 -0.68 1.31 28.37
N VAL A 53 -0.48 2.42 29.10
CA VAL A 53 -0.78 3.77 28.63
C VAL A 53 0.13 4.15 27.45
N TYR A 54 1.41 3.82 27.53
CA TYR A 54 2.40 4.09 26.49
C TYR A 54 2.01 3.44 25.15
N ILE A 55 1.61 2.16 25.16
CA ILE A 55 1.19 1.45 23.94
C ILE A 55 -0.04 2.13 23.31
N ILE A 56 -1.00 2.57 24.13
CA ILE A 56 -2.18 3.30 23.63
C ILE A 56 -1.75 4.60 22.95
N PHE A 57 -0.85 5.37 23.55
CA PHE A 57 -0.34 6.62 22.95
C PHE A 57 0.45 6.37 21.67
N LEU A 58 1.25 5.31 21.60
CA LEU A 58 1.99 4.95 20.39
C LEU A 58 1.04 4.68 19.22
N ASN A 59 -0.04 3.92 19.46
CA ASN A 59 -1.08 3.67 18.47
C ASN A 59 -1.92 4.91 18.13
N ALA A 60 -2.18 5.79 19.10
CA ALA A 60 -2.84 7.07 18.86
C ALA A 60 -2.00 7.96 17.93
N VAL A 61 -0.68 7.98 18.12
CA VAL A 61 0.25 8.72 17.25
C VAL A 61 0.31 8.11 15.85
N ALA A 62 0.24 6.78 15.71
CA ALA A 62 0.11 6.12 14.41
C ALA A 62 -1.16 6.56 13.66
N CYS A 63 -2.31 6.58 14.34
CA CYS A 63 -3.56 7.15 13.80
C CYS A 63 -3.34 8.59 13.31
N ILE A 64 -2.75 9.46 14.14
CA ILE A 64 -2.48 10.86 13.80
C ILE A 64 -1.57 10.96 12.57
N ALA A 65 -0.55 10.13 12.46
CA ALA A 65 0.36 10.09 11.33
C ALA A 65 -0.39 9.76 10.02
N ARG A 66 -1.26 8.75 10.04
CA ARG A 66 -2.05 8.35 8.87
C ARG A 66 -3.11 9.38 8.48
N PHE A 67 -3.79 9.97 9.44
CA PHE A 67 -4.69 11.12 9.19
C PHE A 67 -3.93 12.31 8.59
N SER A 68 -2.75 12.61 9.13
CA SER A 68 -1.90 13.68 8.62
C SER A 68 -1.46 13.41 7.18
N ASN A 69 -1.05 12.18 6.86
CA ASN A 69 -0.73 11.76 5.50
C ASN A 69 -1.92 11.98 4.55
N ALA A 70 -3.09 11.49 4.95
CA ALA A 70 -4.31 11.57 4.16
C ALA A 70 -4.83 13.01 3.93
N ILE A 71 -4.65 13.90 4.90
CA ILE A 71 -5.13 15.29 4.79
C ILE A 71 -4.10 16.18 4.06
N PHE A 72 -2.84 16.11 4.48
CA PHE A 72 -1.83 17.11 4.11
C PHE A 72 -0.84 16.61 3.06
N PHE A 73 -0.37 15.35 3.18
CA PHE A 73 0.79 14.88 2.41
C PHE A 73 0.46 14.13 1.13
N MET A 74 -0.80 13.71 0.88
CA MET A 74 -1.17 12.96 -0.34
C MET A 74 -0.89 13.67 -1.68
N ARG A 75 -0.65 15.00 -1.69
CA ARG A 75 -0.25 15.75 -2.89
C ARG A 75 1.27 16.00 -3.02
N ILE A 76 2.05 15.58 -2.02
CA ILE A 76 3.50 15.75 -2.03
C ILE A 76 4.13 14.51 -2.66
N GLN A 77 5.09 14.70 -3.58
CA GLN A 77 5.74 13.59 -4.27
C GLN A 77 6.25 12.51 -3.29
N HIS A 78 6.04 11.24 -3.65
CA HIS A 78 6.37 10.09 -2.80
C HIS A 78 7.85 10.10 -2.36
N GLY A 79 8.78 10.44 -3.26
CA GLY A 79 10.21 10.52 -2.89
C GLY A 79 10.52 11.55 -1.80
N THR A 80 9.83 12.70 -1.79
CA THR A 80 9.98 13.69 -0.71
C THR A 80 9.41 13.15 0.60
N ARG A 81 8.24 12.49 0.55
CA ARG A 81 7.62 11.88 1.74
C ARG A 81 8.51 10.79 2.35
N ILE A 82 9.07 9.91 1.53
CA ILE A 82 9.99 8.85 1.99
C ILE A 82 11.29 9.44 2.55
N MET A 83 11.84 10.49 1.95
CA MET A 83 13.00 11.19 2.50
C MET A 83 12.70 11.77 3.90
N ILE A 84 11.57 12.47 4.06
CA ILE A 84 11.12 12.97 5.37
C ILE A 84 10.98 11.81 6.36
N ASN A 85 10.38 10.70 5.93
CA ASN A 85 10.22 9.52 6.76
C ASN A 85 11.56 8.94 7.24
N SER A 86 12.52 8.78 6.32
CA SER A 86 13.86 8.28 6.65
C SER A 86 14.59 9.18 7.64
N VAL A 87 14.48 10.51 7.49
CA VAL A 87 15.04 11.47 8.45
C VAL A 87 14.39 11.34 9.82
N LEU A 88 13.07 11.20 9.90
CA LEU A 88 12.34 10.98 11.15
C LEU A 88 12.75 9.67 11.83
N MET A 89 12.89 8.58 11.07
CA MET A 89 13.37 7.30 11.60
C MET A 89 14.79 7.41 12.18
N ILE A 90 15.74 7.99 11.43
CA ILE A 90 17.12 8.19 11.91
C ILE A 90 17.13 9.07 13.16
N PHE A 91 16.39 10.18 13.15
CA PHE A 91 16.30 11.08 14.29
C PHE A 91 15.74 10.37 15.53
N SER A 92 14.69 9.55 15.37
CA SER A 92 14.13 8.77 16.48
C SER A 92 15.14 7.78 17.08
N PHE A 93 15.90 7.06 16.25
CA PHE A 93 16.95 6.15 16.73
C PHE A 93 18.12 6.90 17.38
N MET A 94 18.50 8.07 16.87
CA MET A 94 19.51 8.92 17.51
C MET A 94 19.06 9.38 18.90
N LEU A 95 17.80 9.81 19.04
CA LEU A 95 17.24 10.20 20.33
C LEU A 95 17.22 9.01 21.31
N LEU A 96 16.82 7.83 20.85
CA LEU A 96 16.81 6.62 21.67
C LEU A 96 18.23 6.24 22.11
N ALA A 97 19.21 6.29 21.21
CA ALA A 97 20.61 6.03 21.52
C ALA A 97 21.16 7.03 22.56
N ILE A 98 20.86 8.33 22.41
CA ILE A 98 21.25 9.35 23.39
C ILE A 98 20.61 9.08 24.75
N ALA A 99 19.33 8.72 24.77
CA ALA A 99 18.61 8.40 26.01
C ALA A 99 19.24 7.20 26.73
N MET A 100 19.66 6.16 25.99
CA MET A 100 20.35 5.00 26.54
C MET A 100 21.78 5.32 27.02
N LEU A 101 22.51 6.19 26.34
CA LEU A 101 23.86 6.60 26.77
C LEU A 101 23.84 7.47 28.04
N GLN A 102 22.76 8.24 28.24
CA GLN A 102 22.56 9.10 29.41
C GLN A 102 21.81 8.41 30.55
N TYR A 103 21.81 7.07 30.59
CA TYR A 103 21.04 6.25 31.55
C TYR A 103 21.46 6.39 33.03
N GLN A 104 22.14 7.46 33.45
CA GLN A 104 22.54 7.69 34.85
C GLN A 104 21.37 8.11 35.77
N GLY A 105 20.21 7.45 35.67
CA GLY A 105 19.08 7.61 36.58
C GLY A 105 18.34 8.95 36.48
N VAL A 106 18.53 9.70 35.40
CA VAL A 106 17.91 11.02 35.22
C VAL A 106 16.55 10.85 34.55
N TYR A 107 15.49 11.43 35.14
CA TYR A 107 14.14 11.48 34.58
C TYR A 107 14.11 11.96 33.11
N THR A 108 15.08 12.75 32.69
CA THR A 108 15.22 13.23 31.30
C THR A 108 15.37 12.09 30.30
N SER A 109 16.08 11.01 30.65
CA SER A 109 16.31 9.87 29.74
C SER A 109 15.02 9.10 29.46
N PHE A 110 14.14 8.97 30.45
CA PHE A 110 12.82 8.37 30.27
C PHE A 110 11.95 9.20 29.31
N TYR A 111 11.86 10.52 29.51
CA TYR A 111 11.10 11.39 28.61
C TYR A 111 11.66 11.41 27.19
N LEU A 112 13.00 11.37 27.05
CA LEU A 112 13.64 11.25 25.75
C LEU A 112 13.28 9.94 25.05
N CYS A 113 13.21 8.81 25.77
CA CYS A 113 12.75 7.54 25.21
C CYS A 113 11.30 7.64 24.74
N ILE A 114 10.41 8.24 25.53
CA ILE A 114 9.01 8.45 25.11
C ILE A 114 8.94 9.27 23.82
N ILE A 115 9.65 10.41 23.75
CA ILE A 115 9.66 11.26 22.56
C ILE A 115 10.24 10.52 21.36
N ALA A 116 11.35 9.79 21.55
CA ALA A 116 11.99 8.99 20.50
C ALA A 116 10.99 7.97 19.94
N SER A 117 10.32 7.23 20.81
CA SER A 117 9.40 6.17 20.41
C SER A 117 8.12 6.67 19.78
N LEU A 118 7.53 7.75 20.29
CA LEU A 118 6.37 8.37 19.64
C LEU A 118 6.75 8.92 18.25
N THR A 119 7.94 9.51 18.12
CA THR A 119 8.47 9.96 16.83
C THR A 119 8.68 8.78 15.88
N HIS A 120 9.18 7.66 16.39
CA HIS A 120 9.36 6.45 15.60
C HIS A 120 8.02 5.84 15.16
N GLY A 121 7.03 5.73 16.06
CA GLY A 121 5.69 5.26 15.74
C GLY A 121 5.00 6.14 14.69
N PHE A 122 5.19 7.46 14.77
CA PHE A 122 4.73 8.38 13.72
C PHE A 122 5.41 8.06 12.38
N ALA A 123 6.74 7.93 12.36
CA ALA A 123 7.50 7.64 11.15
C ALA A 123 7.11 6.29 10.54
N GLN A 124 7.03 5.22 11.34
CA GLN A 124 6.61 3.89 10.86
C GLN A 124 5.23 3.95 10.20
N ALA A 125 4.22 4.51 10.86
CA ALA A 125 2.86 4.56 10.34
C ALA A 125 2.72 5.49 9.12
N PHE A 126 3.47 6.60 9.10
CA PHE A 126 3.56 7.50 7.95
C PHE A 126 4.22 6.81 6.74
N GLY A 127 5.39 6.20 6.94
CA GLY A 127 6.14 5.48 5.92
C GLY A 127 5.34 4.33 5.31
N GLU A 128 4.65 3.56 6.13
CA GLU A 128 3.81 2.45 5.68
C GLU A 128 2.68 2.93 4.76
N GLY A 129 1.97 3.99 5.16
CA GLY A 129 0.89 4.59 4.37
C GLY A 129 1.39 5.17 3.05
N VAL A 130 2.59 5.78 3.03
CA VAL A 130 3.21 6.32 1.81
C VAL A 130 3.67 5.20 0.88
N LEU A 131 4.30 4.15 1.41
CA LEU A 131 4.80 3.03 0.60
C LEU A 131 3.67 2.22 0.00
N LEU A 132 2.66 1.84 0.79
CA LEU A 132 1.50 1.12 0.26
C LEU A 132 0.70 1.96 -0.74
N GLY A 133 0.63 3.28 -0.54
CA GLY A 133 0.07 4.21 -1.51
C GLY A 133 0.87 4.27 -2.81
N TYR A 134 2.21 4.24 -2.71
CA TYR A 134 3.12 4.21 -3.85
C TYR A 134 2.99 2.92 -4.68
N LEU A 135 2.76 1.77 -4.02
CA LEU A 135 2.62 0.47 -4.69
C LEU A 135 1.42 0.37 -5.65
N LYS A 136 0.44 1.30 -5.60
CA LYS A 136 -0.65 1.38 -6.60
C LYS A 136 -0.14 1.54 -8.04
N GLY A 137 1.08 2.07 -8.19
CA GLY A 137 1.76 2.32 -9.45
C GLY A 137 2.57 1.14 -9.97
N LEU A 138 2.66 0.03 -9.23
CA LEU A 138 3.46 -1.16 -9.53
C LEU A 138 2.56 -2.42 -9.59
N PRO A 139 3.10 -3.59 -9.99
CA PRO A 139 2.37 -4.86 -9.89
C PRO A 139 1.85 -5.10 -8.47
N SER A 140 0.57 -5.49 -8.36
CA SER A 140 -0.14 -5.65 -7.08
C SER A 140 0.47 -6.71 -6.17
N ASP A 141 1.18 -7.67 -6.73
CA ASP A 141 1.86 -8.74 -5.98
C ASP A 141 2.91 -8.20 -5.01
N LEU A 142 3.50 -7.04 -5.34
CA LEU A 142 4.46 -6.37 -4.47
C LEU A 142 3.83 -5.91 -3.15
N VAL A 143 2.52 -5.70 -3.08
CA VAL A 143 1.83 -5.38 -1.82
C VAL A 143 1.90 -6.57 -0.85
N MET A 144 1.79 -7.80 -1.37
CA MET A 144 1.95 -9.01 -0.56
C MET A 144 3.40 -9.16 -0.11
N THR A 145 4.37 -8.89 -0.98
CA THR A 145 5.79 -8.93 -0.62
C THR A 145 6.14 -7.91 0.48
N PHE A 146 5.57 -6.71 0.41
CA PHE A 146 5.67 -5.71 1.48
C PHE A 146 5.06 -6.26 2.78
N GLY A 147 3.86 -6.84 2.69
CA GLY A 147 3.19 -7.53 3.80
C GLY A 147 4.05 -8.64 4.42
N SER A 148 4.71 -9.47 3.61
CA SER A 148 5.61 -10.52 4.09
C SER A 148 6.80 -9.93 4.87
N GLY A 149 7.42 -8.87 4.37
CA GLY A 149 8.48 -8.14 5.08
C GLY A 149 8.03 -7.61 6.45
N THR A 150 6.84 -6.99 6.49
CA THR A 150 6.25 -6.54 7.77
C THR A 150 5.91 -7.69 8.72
N GLY A 151 5.56 -8.87 8.19
CA GLY A 151 5.30 -10.07 8.99
C GLY A 151 6.58 -10.64 9.62
N ILE A 152 7.68 -10.70 8.85
CA ILE A 152 8.99 -11.10 9.39
C ILE A 152 9.50 -10.09 10.43
N ALA A 153 9.22 -8.80 10.26
CA ALA A 153 9.57 -7.78 11.25
C ALA A 153 8.96 -8.07 12.63
N GLY A 154 7.78 -8.70 12.70
CA GLY A 154 7.16 -9.11 13.96
C GLY A 154 8.02 -10.06 14.80
N PHE A 155 8.77 -10.96 14.16
CA PHE A 155 9.69 -11.85 14.87
C PHE A 155 10.84 -11.10 15.56
N SER A 156 11.15 -9.88 15.14
CA SER A 156 12.20 -9.10 15.78
C SER A 156 11.91 -8.85 17.25
N ASP A 157 10.64 -8.75 17.65
CA ASP A 157 10.20 -8.64 19.05
C ASP A 157 10.80 -9.76 19.92
N ALA A 158 10.76 -11.00 19.43
CA ALA A 158 11.32 -12.16 20.11
C ALA A 158 12.85 -12.30 19.98
N PHE A 159 13.43 -11.74 18.91
CA PHE A 159 14.86 -11.82 18.62
C PHE A 159 15.58 -10.48 18.87
N THR A 160 14.99 -9.60 19.66
CA THR A 160 15.38 -8.18 19.75
C THR A 160 16.87 -8.00 20.07
N MET A 161 17.44 -8.85 20.92
CA MET A 161 18.87 -8.84 21.26
C MET A 161 19.80 -9.09 20.06
N ILE A 162 19.35 -9.88 19.08
CA ILE A 162 20.11 -10.16 17.85
C ILE A 162 20.01 -8.98 16.87
N PHE A 163 18.82 -8.37 16.77
CA PHE A 163 18.57 -7.27 15.82
C PHE A 163 19.17 -5.94 16.26
N LEU A 164 19.25 -5.67 17.57
CA LEU A 164 19.79 -4.43 18.14
C LEU A 164 21.16 -4.02 17.58
N ASN A 165 22.07 -4.98 17.40
CA ASN A 165 23.42 -4.74 16.89
C ASN A 165 23.43 -4.23 15.42
N ALA A 166 22.32 -4.33 14.70
CA ALA A 166 22.23 -3.99 13.29
C ALA A 166 21.30 -2.80 12.97
N LEU A 167 20.56 -2.25 13.94
CA LEU A 167 19.48 -1.27 13.72
C LEU A 167 19.89 0.04 13.05
N GLY A 168 21.06 0.59 13.37
CA GLY A 168 21.53 1.84 12.75
C GLY A 168 21.82 1.70 11.25
N LEU A 169 22.12 0.49 10.77
CA LEU A 169 22.49 0.24 9.40
C LEU A 169 21.29 -0.03 8.48
N PHE A 170 20.11 -0.35 9.02
CA PHE A 170 18.97 -0.79 8.20
C PHE A 170 18.21 0.34 7.50
N VAL A 171 18.28 1.60 7.96
CA VAL A 171 17.58 2.72 7.30
C VAL A 171 18.16 3.02 5.91
N LEU A 172 19.45 2.76 5.69
CA LEU A 172 20.10 2.97 4.39
C LEU A 172 19.56 1.99 3.32
N PRO A 173 19.54 0.65 3.54
CA PRO A 173 18.85 -0.29 2.67
C PRO A 173 17.41 0.10 2.35
N TYR A 174 16.65 0.62 3.33
CA TYR A 174 15.29 1.09 3.09
C TYR A 174 15.24 2.24 2.07
N TYR A 175 16.02 3.30 2.28
CA TYR A 175 16.02 4.45 1.38
C TYR A 175 16.55 4.09 -0.03
N PHE A 176 17.63 3.32 -0.12
CA PHE A 176 18.19 2.89 -1.41
C PHE A 176 17.26 1.93 -2.17
N SER A 177 16.57 1.02 -1.46
CA SER A 177 15.56 0.15 -2.09
C SER A 177 14.44 0.99 -2.70
N PHE A 178 13.97 2.01 -2.00
CA PHE A 178 12.96 2.93 -2.53
C PHE A 178 13.47 3.70 -3.76
N LEU A 179 14.66 4.31 -3.67
CA LEU A 179 15.24 5.08 -4.78
C LEU A 179 15.43 4.21 -6.03
N TRP A 180 15.85 2.96 -5.86
CA TRP A 180 16.00 2.03 -6.97
C TRP A 180 14.64 1.74 -7.63
N ILE A 181 13.61 1.43 -6.86
CA ILE A 181 12.27 1.18 -7.41
C ILE A 181 11.71 2.43 -8.11
N ASP A 182 11.91 3.61 -7.52
CA ASP A 182 11.46 4.90 -8.08
C ASP A 182 12.19 5.26 -9.37
N ASP A 183 13.50 4.99 -9.46
CA ASP A 183 14.27 5.12 -10.71
C ASP A 183 13.69 4.23 -11.83
N LYS A 184 13.47 2.94 -11.55
CA LYS A 184 12.91 2.02 -12.54
C LYS A 184 11.49 2.38 -12.95
N ARG A 185 10.66 2.74 -11.99
CA ARG A 185 9.30 3.23 -12.26
C ARG A 185 9.34 4.45 -13.20
N LYS A 186 10.16 5.45 -12.91
CA LYS A 186 10.29 6.66 -13.73
C LYS A 186 10.88 6.39 -15.12
N THR A 187 11.74 5.39 -15.24
CA THR A 187 12.40 5.02 -16.49
C THR A 187 11.42 4.31 -17.43
N TYR A 188 10.67 3.32 -16.94
CA TYR A 188 9.85 2.46 -17.80
C TYR A 188 8.40 2.93 -17.98
N ILE A 189 7.82 3.70 -17.03
CA ILE A 189 6.46 4.25 -17.21
C ILE A 189 6.40 5.31 -18.31
N LYS A 190 7.48 6.08 -18.52
CA LYS A 190 7.53 7.09 -19.60
C LYS A 190 7.38 6.48 -21.01
N ASN A 191 7.64 5.18 -21.14
CA ASN A 191 7.64 4.46 -22.40
C ASN A 191 6.38 3.60 -22.59
N GLU A 192 5.52 3.47 -21.56
CA GLU A 192 4.20 2.87 -21.71
C GLU A 192 3.25 3.89 -22.34
N LEU A 193 2.89 3.66 -23.60
CA LEU A 193 1.58 4.06 -24.12
C LEU A 193 0.55 3.45 -23.17
N MET A 194 0.04 4.23 -22.22
CA MET A 194 -0.94 3.75 -21.26
C MET A 194 -2.10 3.10 -22.03
N TYR A 195 -2.39 1.85 -21.67
CA TYR A 195 -3.44 1.03 -22.27
C TYR A 195 -4.71 1.86 -22.59
N PRO A 196 -5.25 1.79 -23.82
CA PRO A 196 -6.52 2.44 -24.15
C PRO A 196 -7.70 1.96 -23.29
N GLU A 197 -7.58 0.80 -22.65
CA GLU A 197 -8.55 0.25 -21.69
C GLU A 197 -8.69 1.08 -20.40
N LEU A 198 -7.77 2.03 -20.15
CA LEU A 198 -7.86 3.01 -19.07
C LEU A 198 -8.91 4.11 -19.30
N GLN A 199 -9.50 4.19 -20.50
CA GLN A 199 -10.66 5.06 -20.75
C GLN A 199 -11.98 4.39 -20.31
N VAL A 200 -12.04 3.86 -19.09
CA VAL A 200 -13.34 3.80 -18.41
C VAL A 200 -13.68 5.23 -18.03
N SER A 201 -14.36 5.94 -18.93
CA SER A 201 -14.83 7.30 -18.69
C SER A 201 -15.69 7.29 -17.43
N SER A 202 -15.13 7.80 -16.33
CA SER A 202 -15.91 8.08 -15.12
C SER A 202 -17.06 9.02 -15.51
N PRO A 203 -18.33 8.68 -15.22
CA PRO A 203 -19.45 9.61 -15.40
C PRO A 203 -19.38 10.79 -14.42
N VAL A 204 -18.38 10.83 -13.54
CA VAL A 204 -18.20 11.87 -12.53
C VAL A 204 -17.06 12.78 -12.96
N ARG A 205 -17.40 14.02 -13.32
CA ARG A 205 -16.43 15.10 -13.52
C ARG A 205 -15.72 15.40 -12.19
N SER A 206 -14.48 15.88 -12.27
CA SER A 206 -13.63 16.24 -11.12
C SER A 206 -14.18 17.35 -10.22
N ASP A 207 -15.28 18.00 -10.64
CA ASP A 207 -16.03 19.02 -9.91
C ASP A 207 -17.09 18.44 -8.95
N GLY A 208 -17.31 17.12 -8.93
CA GLY A 208 -18.26 16.47 -8.04
C GLY A 208 -19.72 16.57 -8.47
N LEU A 209 -19.99 17.06 -9.69
CA LEU A 209 -21.33 17.04 -10.29
C LEU A 209 -21.53 15.73 -11.06
N PHE A 210 -22.66 15.07 -10.80
CA PHE A 210 -23.08 13.90 -11.57
C PHE A 210 -23.33 14.32 -13.02
N ALA A 211 -22.61 13.74 -13.99
CA ALA A 211 -23.04 13.85 -15.37
C ALA A 211 -24.37 13.11 -15.52
N GLN A 212 -25.36 13.75 -16.15
CA GLN A 212 -26.61 13.10 -16.49
C GLN A 212 -26.31 11.90 -17.39
N TYR A 213 -26.81 10.73 -16.98
CA TYR A 213 -26.74 9.49 -17.74
C TYR A 213 -27.41 9.67 -19.11
N TYR A 214 -26.62 9.71 -20.19
CA TYR A 214 -27.11 9.31 -21.50
C TYR A 214 -26.82 7.82 -21.66
N SER A 215 -27.85 7.00 -21.50
CA SER A 215 -27.79 5.57 -21.82
C SER A 215 -27.66 5.40 -23.33
N PRO A 216 -26.61 4.73 -23.86
CA PRO A 216 -26.54 4.34 -25.25
C PRO A 216 -27.36 3.05 -25.45
N GLN A 217 -28.68 3.16 -25.36
CA GLN A 217 -29.59 2.12 -25.82
C GLN A 217 -30.51 2.74 -26.88
N ASN A 218 -30.15 2.52 -28.16
CA ASN A 218 -30.99 2.53 -29.38
C ASN A 218 -30.46 3.29 -30.62
N THR A 219 -29.25 3.83 -30.63
CA THR A 219 -28.77 4.58 -31.81
C THR A 219 -28.49 3.68 -33.03
N ASN A 220 -28.18 2.39 -32.83
CA ASN A 220 -27.93 1.46 -33.95
C ASN A 220 -29.21 0.96 -34.66
N LYS A 221 -30.41 1.19 -34.11
CA LYS A 221 -31.66 0.77 -34.77
C LYS A 221 -32.28 1.87 -35.62
N GLN A 222 -32.05 3.15 -35.30
CA GLN A 222 -32.54 4.28 -36.10
C GLN A 222 -31.69 4.59 -37.34
N ILE A 223 -30.40 4.23 -37.35
CA ILE A 223 -29.52 4.44 -38.51
C ILE A 223 -29.83 3.43 -39.63
N PHE A 224 -30.34 2.23 -39.30
CA PHE A 224 -30.73 1.23 -40.31
C PHE A 224 -32.10 1.52 -40.96
N GLU A 225 -33.07 2.08 -40.23
CA GLU A 225 -34.39 2.43 -40.80
C GLU A 225 -34.36 3.72 -41.66
N TYR A 226 -33.39 4.61 -41.44
CA TYR A 226 -33.25 5.83 -42.25
C TYR A 226 -32.59 5.56 -43.62
N ASN A 227 -31.71 4.56 -43.71
CA ASN A 227 -31.01 4.23 -44.96
C ASN A 227 -31.84 3.38 -45.93
N GLU A 228 -32.89 2.71 -45.46
CA GLU A 228 -33.76 1.89 -46.32
C GLU A 228 -34.87 2.71 -47.00
N SER A 229 -35.21 3.88 -46.45
CA SER A 229 -36.20 4.81 -47.00
C SER A 229 -35.60 5.82 -48.00
N ALA A 230 -34.28 6.04 -47.98
CA ALA A 230 -33.58 6.90 -48.94
C ALA A 230 -33.16 6.20 -50.26
N ALA A 231 -33.29 4.87 -50.35
CA ALA A 231 -32.84 4.08 -51.51
C ALA A 231 -33.91 3.88 -52.61
N ARG A 232 -35.08 4.52 -52.50
CA ARG A 232 -36.14 4.47 -53.52
C ARG A 232 -36.49 5.85 -54.06
N GLU A 233 -35.56 6.48 -54.76
CA GLU A 233 -35.90 7.45 -55.81
C GLU A 233 -34.67 7.67 -56.71
N GLN A 234 -34.67 7.02 -57.88
CA GLN A 234 -33.74 7.30 -58.98
C GLN A 234 -34.42 8.22 -60.00
N LYS A 235 -33.72 9.31 -60.38
CA LYS A 235 -33.39 9.79 -61.75
C LYS A 235 -33.24 11.34 -61.81
N PRO A 236 -32.56 11.94 -62.83
CA PRO A 236 -31.11 11.93 -62.98
C PRO A 236 -30.54 13.35 -63.27
N GLU A 237 -29.21 13.40 -63.47
CA GLU A 237 -28.51 14.28 -64.43
C GLU A 237 -28.06 15.70 -64.05
N GLN A 238 -26.79 15.95 -64.44
CA GLN A 238 -26.07 17.21 -64.67
C GLN A 238 -25.47 17.96 -63.48
N GLU A 239 -24.19 17.65 -63.19
CA GLU A 239 -23.15 18.67 -62.89
C GLU A 239 -21.77 17.99 -62.80
N GLY A 240 -21.21 17.67 -63.97
CA GLY A 240 -19.94 16.95 -64.10
C GLY A 240 -18.95 17.66 -65.00
N GLN A 241 -18.70 18.96 -64.79
CA GLN A 241 -17.61 19.69 -65.48
C GLN A 241 -16.85 20.70 -64.60
N ASN A 242 -17.32 21.04 -63.40
CA ASN A 242 -16.68 22.07 -62.57
C ASN A 242 -15.66 21.51 -61.54
N TYR A 243 -15.69 20.21 -61.26
CA TYR A 243 -14.82 19.59 -60.25
C TYR A 243 -13.40 19.29 -60.76
N GLN A 244 -13.23 18.98 -62.05
CA GLN A 244 -11.92 18.62 -62.60
C GLN A 244 -10.99 19.84 -62.78
N GLN A 245 -11.56 21.04 -62.92
CA GLN A 245 -10.79 22.28 -63.03
C GLN A 245 -10.24 22.74 -61.67
N GLN A 246 -10.99 22.54 -60.58
CA GLN A 246 -10.56 22.88 -59.22
C GLN A 246 -9.48 21.94 -58.67
N ILE A 247 -9.42 20.68 -59.13
CA ILE A 247 -8.37 19.73 -58.73
C ILE A 247 -7.03 20.12 -59.37
N ASN A 248 -7.03 20.56 -60.63
CA ASN A 248 -5.81 20.91 -61.36
C ASN A 248 -5.18 22.23 -60.89
N GLU A 249 -5.97 23.20 -60.41
CA GLU A 249 -5.44 24.45 -59.84
C GLU A 249 -4.79 24.20 -58.46
N ARG A 250 -5.32 23.26 -57.68
CA ARG A 250 -4.80 22.93 -56.34
C ARG A 250 -3.48 22.15 -56.38
N ASP A 251 -3.28 21.32 -57.40
CA ASP A 251 -2.04 20.56 -57.59
C ASP A 251 -0.87 21.45 -58.06
N GLN A 252 -1.15 22.61 -58.68
CA GLN A 252 -0.11 23.58 -59.05
C GLN A 252 0.39 24.38 -57.84
N ASP A 253 -0.50 24.78 -56.92
CA ASP A 253 -0.13 25.50 -55.69
C ASP A 253 0.74 24.63 -54.77
N ILE A 254 0.46 23.33 -54.67
CA ILE A 254 1.24 22.38 -53.86
C ILE A 254 2.66 22.17 -54.43
N GLN A 255 2.82 22.20 -55.75
CA GLN A 255 4.13 22.03 -56.40
C GLN A 255 5.03 23.27 -56.24
N GLU A 256 4.49 24.47 -56.09
CA GLU A 256 5.26 25.67 -55.78
C GLU A 256 5.67 25.74 -54.30
N GLU A 257 4.82 25.29 -53.38
CA GLU A 257 5.12 25.24 -51.94
C GLU A 257 6.24 24.23 -51.62
N ILE A 258 6.28 23.10 -52.33
CA ILE A 258 7.34 22.08 -52.19
C ILE A 258 8.70 22.61 -52.69
N LYS A 259 8.74 23.47 -53.71
CA LYS A 259 9.99 24.08 -54.20
C LYS A 259 10.57 25.12 -53.22
N GLY A 260 9.73 25.74 -52.39
CA GLY A 260 10.17 26.66 -51.33
C GLY A 260 10.87 25.97 -50.15
N ILE A 261 10.54 24.72 -49.86
CA ILE A 261 11.04 24.00 -48.68
C ILE A 261 12.44 23.39 -48.91
N VAL A 262 12.84 23.15 -50.16
CA VAL A 262 14.12 22.49 -50.49
C VAL A 262 15.33 23.43 -50.40
N VAL A 263 15.14 24.74 -50.21
CA VAL A 263 16.26 25.73 -50.18
C VAL A 263 16.82 25.98 -48.76
N TYR A 264 16.19 25.48 -47.70
CA TYR A 264 16.63 25.70 -46.30
C TYR A 264 17.08 24.42 -45.60
N LYS A 265 18.12 23.75 -46.11
CA LYS A 265 18.90 22.79 -45.31
C LYS A 265 20.26 22.50 -45.95
N ALA A 266 21.17 23.47 -45.86
CA ALA A 266 22.59 23.26 -46.06
C ALA A 266 23.33 23.89 -44.87
N GLY A 267 23.87 23.05 -43.99
CA GLY A 267 24.75 23.49 -42.90
C GLY A 267 24.49 22.78 -41.58
N ASN A 268 25.05 21.56 -41.43
CA ASN A 268 25.75 21.08 -40.22
C ASN A 268 26.00 19.57 -40.35
N ASP A 269 27.18 19.23 -40.85
CA ASP A 269 27.71 17.87 -40.85
C ASP A 269 28.51 17.64 -39.56
N GLU A 270 27.85 17.22 -38.49
CA GLU A 270 28.52 16.59 -37.32
C GLU A 270 27.50 15.94 -36.35
N LEU A 271 26.58 15.13 -36.89
CA LEU A 271 25.60 14.36 -36.09
C LEU A 271 25.05 13.16 -36.89
N LYS A 272 25.94 12.42 -37.56
CA LYS A 272 25.55 11.41 -38.57
C LYS A 272 25.56 9.95 -38.08
N PHE A 273 26.03 9.66 -36.88
CA PHE A 273 26.08 8.26 -36.40
C PHE A 273 24.79 7.84 -35.67
N ASP A 274 24.28 8.67 -34.75
CA ASP A 274 23.04 8.34 -34.01
C ASP A 274 21.75 8.53 -34.83
N GLN A 275 21.77 9.38 -35.86
CA GLN A 275 20.59 9.61 -36.70
C GLN A 275 20.35 8.49 -37.71
N GLN A 276 21.38 7.73 -38.09
CA GLN A 276 21.25 6.70 -39.11
C GLN A 276 20.66 5.41 -38.53
N GLU A 277 21.03 5.04 -37.30
CA GLU A 277 20.42 3.92 -36.57
C GLU A 277 18.93 4.18 -36.24
N GLN A 278 18.58 5.43 -35.92
CA GLN A 278 17.20 5.84 -35.72
C GLN A 278 16.41 5.87 -37.05
N HIS A 279 17.05 6.26 -38.15
CA HIS A 279 16.41 6.30 -39.47
C HIS A 279 16.14 4.90 -40.03
N ASP A 280 17.03 3.93 -39.77
CA ASP A 280 16.88 2.55 -40.24
C ASP A 280 15.79 1.81 -39.43
N GLN A 281 15.71 2.03 -38.11
CA GLN A 281 14.60 1.52 -37.27
C GLN A 281 13.24 2.11 -37.66
N ASP A 282 13.18 3.40 -38.01
CA ASP A 282 11.95 4.05 -38.47
C ASP A 282 11.51 3.57 -39.87
N GLN A 283 12.45 3.13 -40.74
CA GLN A 283 12.12 2.56 -42.05
C GLN A 283 11.59 1.13 -41.96
N GLU A 284 12.18 0.29 -41.10
CA GLU A 284 11.73 -1.09 -40.88
C GLU A 284 10.33 -1.12 -40.23
N TYR A 285 10.05 -0.16 -39.34
CA TYR A 285 8.72 0.00 -38.72
C TYR A 285 7.66 0.48 -39.73
N ARG A 286 8.00 1.41 -40.65
CA ARG A 286 7.07 1.90 -41.68
C ARG A 286 6.60 0.83 -42.66
N GLN A 287 7.39 -0.22 -42.88
CA GLN A 287 7.01 -1.34 -43.76
C GLN A 287 6.06 -2.34 -43.09
N SER A 288 5.81 -2.21 -41.78
CA SER A 288 4.98 -3.16 -41.01
C SER A 288 3.58 -2.64 -40.66
N ILE A 289 3.24 -1.40 -41.06
CA ILE A 289 1.93 -0.81 -40.79
C ILE A 289 0.96 -1.19 -41.92
N PRO A 290 -0.13 -1.94 -41.64
CA PRO A 290 -1.14 -2.22 -42.65
C PRO A 290 -1.71 -0.90 -43.19
N GLU A 291 -1.80 -0.79 -44.52
CA GLU A 291 -2.35 0.37 -45.24
C GLU A 291 -3.84 0.56 -44.92
N GLY A 292 -4.11 1.18 -43.77
CA GLY A 292 -5.38 1.78 -43.40
C GLY A 292 -5.09 3.22 -42.98
N GLU A 293 -5.56 4.17 -43.79
CA GLU A 293 -5.35 5.62 -43.64
C GLU A 293 -5.53 6.09 -42.19
N SER A 294 -4.41 6.31 -41.49
CA SER A 294 -4.36 7.21 -40.35
C SER A 294 -3.46 8.37 -40.75
N ASP A 295 -4.04 9.58 -40.79
CA ASP A 295 -3.34 10.82 -41.14
C ASP A 295 -2.06 10.93 -40.28
N PRO A 296 -0.86 11.02 -40.90
CA PRO A 296 0.40 11.17 -40.19
C PRO A 296 0.40 12.35 -39.20
N GLN A 297 -0.38 13.41 -39.48
CA GLN A 297 -0.56 14.52 -38.54
C GLN A 297 -1.40 14.14 -37.32
N GLN A 298 -2.39 13.24 -37.48
CA GLN A 298 -3.21 12.73 -36.38
C GLN A 298 -2.37 11.85 -35.44
N VAL A 299 -1.53 10.97 -35.99
CA VAL A 299 -0.58 10.17 -35.19
C VAL A 299 0.41 11.07 -34.44
N HIS A 300 0.93 12.12 -35.09
CA HIS A 300 1.83 13.07 -34.43
C HIS A 300 1.13 13.90 -33.34
N ARG A 301 -0.13 14.32 -33.55
CA ARG A 301 -0.94 15.01 -32.52
C ARG A 301 -1.27 14.09 -31.35
N MET A 302 -1.61 12.83 -31.60
CA MET A 302 -1.82 11.83 -30.55
C MET A 302 -0.56 11.62 -29.72
N ARG A 303 0.60 11.39 -30.36
CA ARG A 303 1.89 11.26 -29.64
C ARG A 303 2.25 12.52 -28.85
N LYS A 304 1.92 13.72 -29.34
CA LYS A 304 2.17 14.98 -28.64
C LYS A 304 1.20 15.20 -27.47
N CYS A 305 -0.07 14.77 -27.59
CA CYS A 305 -1.04 14.74 -26.50
C CYS A 305 -0.67 13.68 -25.45
N GLU A 306 -0.25 12.49 -25.87
CA GLU A 306 0.24 11.42 -24.99
C GLU A 306 1.51 11.84 -24.27
N SER A 307 2.49 12.45 -24.95
CA SER A 307 3.70 12.98 -24.32
C SER A 307 3.41 14.11 -23.34
N LYS A 308 2.40 14.95 -23.61
CA LYS A 308 1.91 15.95 -22.66
C LYS A 308 1.21 15.29 -21.46
N MET A 309 0.35 14.30 -21.68
CA MET A 309 -0.29 13.55 -20.59
C MET A 309 0.72 12.77 -19.75
N LEU A 310 1.73 12.14 -20.36
CA LEU A 310 2.82 11.43 -19.69
C LEU A 310 3.76 12.38 -18.90
N LYS A 311 3.91 13.63 -19.34
CA LYS A 311 4.59 14.69 -18.57
C LYS A 311 3.73 15.32 -17.48
N GLU A 312 2.41 15.23 -17.62
CA GLU A 312 1.42 15.77 -16.67
C GLU A 312 0.97 14.71 -15.64
N TYR A 313 1.30 13.43 -15.86
CA TYR A 313 1.25 12.33 -14.88
C TYR A 313 2.35 12.47 -13.81
N ASP A 314 2.45 13.65 -13.19
CA ASP A 314 3.00 13.77 -11.85
C ASP A 314 1.91 13.24 -10.90
N ASP A 315 1.87 11.90 -10.83
CA ASP A 315 0.89 10.94 -10.27
C ASP A 315 0.30 11.23 -8.87
N VAL A 316 0.68 12.36 -8.29
CA VAL A 316 0.45 12.74 -6.91
C VAL A 316 -0.44 13.99 -6.81
N SER A 317 -0.46 14.87 -7.81
CA SER A 317 -1.32 16.07 -7.80
C SER A 317 -2.81 15.71 -7.81
N ASP A 318 -3.15 14.64 -8.52
CA ASP A 318 -4.53 14.23 -8.82
C ASP A 318 -5.10 13.28 -7.77
N ASN A 319 -4.29 12.88 -6.80
CA ASN A 319 -4.76 12.10 -5.67
C ASN A 319 -5.88 12.83 -4.93
N LYS A 320 -7.00 12.13 -4.74
CA LYS A 320 -8.10 12.66 -3.94
C LYS A 320 -7.60 12.80 -2.50
N ARG A 321 -7.75 14.00 -1.92
CA ARG A 321 -7.47 14.24 -0.51
C ARG A 321 -8.56 13.65 0.36
N LEU A 322 -8.25 13.42 1.64
CA LEU A 322 -9.28 13.15 2.63
C LEU A 322 -10.21 14.37 2.72
N SER A 323 -11.39 14.22 2.12
CA SER A 323 -12.49 15.18 2.17
C SER A 323 -13.76 14.39 2.42
N LEU A 324 -14.78 14.98 3.04
CA LEU A 324 -16.02 14.26 3.35
C LEU A 324 -16.62 13.58 2.10
N VAL A 325 -16.63 14.27 0.96
CA VAL A 325 -17.17 13.76 -0.31
C VAL A 325 -16.33 12.59 -0.83
N SER A 326 -15.00 12.74 -0.89
CA SER A 326 -14.10 11.67 -1.36
C SER A 326 -14.16 10.46 -0.43
N SER A 327 -14.24 10.67 0.88
CA SER A 327 -14.40 9.61 1.86
C SER A 327 -15.71 8.85 1.65
N ILE A 328 -16.84 9.54 1.48
CA ILE A 328 -18.13 8.89 1.22
C ILE A 328 -18.07 8.04 -0.06
N GLN A 329 -17.48 8.57 -1.14
CA GLN A 329 -17.32 7.83 -2.40
C GLN A 329 -16.48 6.55 -2.22
N VAL A 330 -15.35 6.66 -1.51
CA VAL A 330 -14.49 5.49 -1.22
C VAL A 330 -15.21 4.51 -0.30
N PHE A 331 -15.92 4.98 0.72
CA PHE A 331 -16.69 4.13 1.64
C PHE A 331 -17.85 3.40 0.94
N GLN A 332 -18.48 3.99 -0.07
CA GLN A 332 -19.50 3.29 -0.85
C GLN A 332 -18.93 2.07 -1.60
N LYS A 333 -17.67 2.12 -2.01
CA LYS A 333 -16.99 1.06 -2.77
C LYS A 333 -16.27 0.05 -1.88
N ALA A 334 -15.47 0.54 -0.93
CA ALA A 334 -14.56 -0.25 -0.11
C ALA A 334 -14.92 -0.24 1.39
N GLY A 335 -16.02 0.41 1.79
CA GLY A 335 -16.37 0.62 3.20
C GLY A 335 -16.53 -0.67 4.01
N SER A 336 -17.05 -1.74 3.39
CA SER A 336 -17.13 -3.06 4.04
C SER A 336 -15.73 -3.58 4.40
N TYR A 337 -14.75 -3.44 3.52
CA TYR A 337 -13.36 -3.86 3.77
C TYR A 337 -12.67 -2.96 4.79
N ILE A 338 -12.88 -1.64 4.70
CA ILE A 338 -12.37 -0.66 5.67
C ILE A 338 -12.89 -1.00 7.08
N TYR A 339 -14.19 -1.23 7.24
CA TYR A 339 -14.78 -1.56 8.53
C TYR A 339 -14.27 -2.91 9.08
N ASN A 340 -14.24 -3.95 8.23
CA ASN A 340 -13.75 -5.27 8.65
C ASN A 340 -12.25 -5.23 9.01
N MET A 341 -11.43 -4.43 8.33
CA MET A 341 -10.02 -4.27 8.67
C MET A 341 -9.83 -3.81 10.12
N GLY A 342 -10.61 -2.82 10.56
CA GLY A 342 -10.56 -2.33 11.94
C GLY A 342 -11.08 -3.36 12.94
N LEU A 343 -12.17 -4.07 12.62
CA LEU A 343 -12.70 -5.11 13.52
C LEU A 343 -11.78 -6.32 13.67
N VAL A 344 -11.15 -6.79 12.59
CA VAL A 344 -10.18 -7.90 12.66
C VAL A 344 -9.07 -7.55 13.64
N ASN A 345 -8.46 -6.38 13.47
CA ASN A 345 -7.36 -5.94 14.32
C ASN A 345 -7.81 -5.63 15.75
N PHE A 346 -9.03 -5.13 15.94
CA PHE A 346 -9.62 -4.97 17.26
C PHE A 346 -9.73 -6.32 18.01
N PHE A 347 -10.32 -7.35 17.39
CA PHE A 347 -10.44 -8.67 18.01
C PHE A 347 -9.08 -9.35 18.18
N GLU A 348 -8.19 -9.19 17.21
CA GLU A 348 -6.82 -9.71 17.27
C GLU A 348 -6.06 -9.15 18.46
N TYR A 349 -6.07 -7.83 18.65
CA TYR A 349 -5.38 -7.20 19.77
C TYR A 349 -6.03 -7.48 21.13
N LEU A 350 -7.34 -7.72 21.20
CA LEU A 350 -7.96 -8.28 22.40
C LEU A 350 -7.48 -9.71 22.69
N VAL A 351 -7.24 -10.52 21.66
CA VAL A 351 -6.67 -11.85 21.85
C VAL A 351 -5.25 -11.75 22.41
N ILE A 352 -4.34 -11.08 21.70
CA ILE A 352 -2.90 -11.08 22.03
C ILE A 352 -2.56 -10.24 23.28
N ASN A 353 -3.16 -9.06 23.44
CA ASN A 353 -2.74 -8.14 24.50
C ASN A 353 -3.58 -8.27 25.78
N LEU A 354 -4.82 -8.76 25.67
CA LEU A 354 -5.69 -8.96 26.83
C LEU A 354 -5.75 -10.44 27.23
N THR A 355 -6.33 -11.29 26.39
CA THR A 355 -6.66 -12.67 26.84
C THR A 355 -5.44 -13.56 27.01
N LEU A 356 -4.47 -13.50 26.09
CA LEU A 356 -3.23 -14.26 26.18
C LEU A 356 -2.40 -13.82 27.40
N THR A 357 -2.29 -12.51 27.62
CA THR A 357 -1.56 -11.96 28.79
C THR A 357 -2.17 -12.45 30.10
N ILE A 358 -3.50 -12.36 30.25
CA ILE A 358 -4.20 -12.87 31.45
C ILE A 358 -4.03 -14.40 31.59
N HIS A 359 -4.04 -15.14 30.48
CA HIS A 359 -3.85 -16.58 30.50
C HIS A 359 -2.49 -16.98 31.08
N VAL A 360 -1.41 -16.40 30.55
CA VAL A 360 -0.05 -16.67 31.03
C VAL A 360 0.11 -16.22 32.48
N TYR A 361 -0.38 -15.02 32.83
CA TYR A 361 -0.35 -14.53 34.21
C TYR A 361 -1.04 -15.47 35.20
N ASN A 362 -2.26 -15.93 34.89
CA ASN A 362 -3.00 -16.84 35.74
C ASN A 362 -2.27 -18.18 35.92
N LYS A 363 -1.58 -18.66 34.89
CA LYS A 363 -0.81 -19.90 34.94
C LYS A 363 0.44 -19.74 35.81
N GLN A 364 1.22 -18.67 35.61
CA GLN A 364 2.40 -18.35 36.42
C GLN A 364 2.03 -18.18 37.90
N THR A 365 0.96 -17.44 38.19
CA THR A 365 0.48 -17.22 39.56
C THR A 365 0.09 -18.54 40.24
N LYS A 366 -0.59 -19.45 39.52
CA LYS A 366 -0.94 -20.79 40.05
C LYS A 366 0.29 -21.64 40.33
N ALA A 367 1.28 -21.64 39.44
CA ALA A 367 2.53 -22.39 39.64
C ALA A 367 3.29 -21.89 40.88
N GLN A 368 3.39 -20.57 41.05
CA GLN A 368 3.99 -19.94 42.23
C GLN A 368 3.25 -20.32 43.52
N GLN A 369 1.92 -20.27 43.53
CA GLN A 369 1.12 -20.67 44.70
C GLN A 369 1.30 -22.15 45.08
N MET A 370 1.56 -23.02 44.10
CA MET A 370 1.78 -24.44 44.32
C MET A 370 3.25 -24.80 44.58
N ASN A 371 4.18 -23.83 44.60
CA ASN A 371 5.62 -24.05 44.65
C ASN A 371 6.10 -25.08 43.61
N GLN A 372 5.51 -25.07 42.41
CA GLN A 372 5.92 -25.93 41.32
C GLN A 372 7.00 -25.23 40.50
N GLU A 373 8.11 -25.94 40.26
CA GLU A 373 9.12 -25.49 39.30
C GLU A 373 8.51 -25.52 37.89
N MET A 374 8.54 -24.39 37.20
CA MET A 374 8.10 -24.27 35.82
C MET A 374 9.22 -24.76 34.89
N SER A 375 8.84 -25.41 33.80
CA SER A 375 9.81 -25.71 32.74
C SER A 375 10.22 -24.43 32.01
N PHE A 376 11.39 -24.44 31.35
CA PHE A 376 11.88 -23.31 30.56
C PHE A 376 10.85 -22.75 29.55
N PHE A 377 10.04 -23.63 28.94
CA PHE A 377 8.98 -23.23 28.01
C PHE A 377 7.80 -22.54 28.70
N GLU A 378 7.53 -22.86 29.96
CA GLU A 378 6.46 -22.24 30.75
C GLU A 378 6.89 -20.90 31.33
N GLU A 379 8.17 -20.75 31.68
CA GLU A 379 8.74 -19.46 32.10
C GLU A 379 8.72 -18.43 30.97
N ASN A 380 8.97 -18.85 29.74
CA ASN A 380 9.03 -17.99 28.55
C ASN A 380 7.81 -18.18 27.63
N GLU A 381 6.69 -18.65 28.19
CA GLU A 381 5.52 -19.08 27.41
C GLU A 381 4.95 -17.92 26.58
N TYR A 382 4.84 -16.73 27.15
CA TYR A 382 4.32 -15.55 26.42
C TYR A 382 5.14 -15.28 25.16
N SER A 383 6.47 -15.19 25.31
CA SER A 383 7.40 -14.98 24.21
C SER A 383 7.27 -16.04 23.10
N PHE A 384 7.19 -17.33 23.45
CA PHE A 384 7.00 -18.40 22.45
C PHE A 384 5.63 -18.34 21.76
N LEU A 385 4.57 -17.99 22.50
CA LEU A 385 3.22 -17.85 21.95
C LEU A 385 3.12 -16.64 21.00
N MET A 386 3.86 -15.55 21.29
CA MET A 386 4.01 -14.42 20.37
C MET A 386 4.76 -14.80 19.10
N ILE A 387 5.87 -15.57 19.20
CA ILE A 387 6.56 -16.14 18.02
C ILE A 387 5.58 -16.96 17.17
N ALA A 388 4.77 -17.81 17.81
CA ALA A 388 3.79 -18.64 17.13
C ALA A 388 2.77 -17.79 16.37
N TYR A 389 2.24 -16.75 17.01
CA TYR A 389 1.35 -15.77 16.39
C TYR A 389 2.00 -15.08 15.17
N TYR A 390 3.23 -14.59 15.32
CA TYR A 390 3.95 -13.95 14.22
C TYR A 390 4.22 -14.91 13.07
N ALA A 391 4.47 -16.20 13.35
CA ALA A 391 4.58 -17.23 12.31
C ALA A 391 3.28 -17.39 11.51
N GLY A 392 2.13 -17.43 12.18
CA GLY A 392 0.83 -17.46 11.49
C GLY A 392 0.56 -16.23 10.65
N SER A 393 0.86 -15.05 11.19
CA SER A 393 0.72 -13.78 10.46
C SER A 393 1.65 -13.71 9.25
N PHE A 394 2.92 -14.09 9.40
CA PHE A 394 3.89 -14.14 8.31
C PHE A 394 3.49 -15.14 7.21
N ILE A 395 3.08 -16.35 7.58
CA ILE A 395 2.62 -17.36 6.62
C ILE A 395 1.43 -16.82 5.84
N SER A 396 0.40 -16.30 6.52
CA SER A 396 -0.79 -15.79 5.85
C SER A 396 -0.53 -14.60 4.91
N ARG A 397 0.40 -13.70 5.28
CA ARG A 397 0.81 -12.60 4.40
C ARG A 397 1.60 -13.07 3.17
N SER A 398 2.27 -14.22 3.28
CA SER A 398 3.11 -14.78 2.21
C SER A 398 2.37 -15.75 1.28
N THR A 399 1.26 -16.36 1.73
CA THR A 399 0.53 -17.40 0.97
C THR A 399 -0.66 -16.88 0.16
N LEU A 400 -0.99 -15.58 0.27
CA LEU A 400 -2.18 -15.02 -0.36
C LEU A 400 -2.18 -15.12 -1.90
N HIS A 401 -1.01 -15.24 -2.54
CA HIS A 401 -0.89 -15.47 -3.99
C HIS A 401 -1.74 -16.66 -4.47
N SER A 402 -1.96 -17.65 -3.60
CA SER A 402 -2.75 -18.85 -3.92
C SER A 402 -4.26 -18.71 -3.73
N ALA A 403 -4.76 -17.76 -2.93
CA ALA A 403 -6.19 -17.67 -2.62
C ALA A 403 -6.62 -16.26 -2.14
N ILE A 404 -7.17 -15.45 -3.05
CA ILE A 404 -7.76 -14.15 -2.74
C ILE A 404 -9.14 -14.36 -2.11
N LEU A 405 -9.40 -13.71 -0.96
CA LEU A 405 -10.71 -13.77 -0.31
C LEU A 405 -11.66 -12.75 -0.93
N SER A 406 -12.77 -13.25 -1.48
CA SER A 406 -13.84 -12.41 -2.04
C SER A 406 -14.76 -11.80 -0.99
N LYS A 407 -14.76 -12.33 0.24
CA LYS A 407 -15.66 -11.94 1.32
C LYS A 407 -14.89 -11.23 2.43
N SER A 408 -15.13 -9.94 2.57
CA SER A 408 -14.50 -9.07 3.57
C SER A 408 -14.73 -9.50 5.03
N TYR A 409 -15.85 -10.15 5.32
CA TYR A 409 -16.24 -10.49 6.70
C TYR A 409 -15.64 -11.81 7.21
N THR A 410 -15.07 -12.65 6.33
CA THR A 410 -14.51 -13.97 6.71
C THR A 410 -13.42 -13.86 7.79
N PRO A 411 -12.36 -13.03 7.64
CA PRO A 411 -11.34 -12.90 8.68
C PRO A 411 -11.92 -12.33 9.98
N THR A 412 -12.90 -11.42 9.90
CA THR A 412 -13.55 -10.83 11.09
C THR A 412 -14.30 -11.87 11.90
N ILE A 413 -15.09 -12.73 11.24
CA ILE A 413 -15.81 -13.81 11.91
C ILE A 413 -14.82 -14.80 12.53
N ALA A 414 -13.76 -15.17 11.80
CA ALA A 414 -12.73 -16.05 12.32
C ALA A 414 -12.09 -15.47 13.59
N GLN A 415 -11.77 -14.18 13.60
CA GLN A 415 -11.17 -13.54 14.77
C GLN A 415 -12.13 -13.36 15.94
N ALA A 416 -13.41 -13.09 15.67
CA ALA A 416 -14.45 -13.06 16.71
C ALA A 416 -14.65 -14.44 17.36
N ILE A 417 -14.59 -15.53 16.57
CA ILE A 417 -14.60 -16.90 17.08
C ILE A 417 -13.35 -17.16 17.94
N ASN A 418 -12.17 -16.76 17.47
CA ASN A 418 -10.92 -16.91 18.23
C ASN A 418 -11.01 -16.19 19.59
N LEU A 419 -11.49 -14.94 19.61
CA LEU A 419 -11.71 -14.19 20.85
C LEU A 419 -12.70 -14.89 21.78
N THR A 420 -13.80 -15.41 21.23
CA THR A 420 -14.81 -16.15 22.00
C THR A 420 -14.18 -17.39 22.64
N ILE A 421 -13.44 -18.19 21.87
CA ILE A 421 -12.72 -19.37 22.38
C ILE A 421 -11.73 -18.98 23.48
N TRP A 422 -11.01 -17.87 23.33
CA TRP A 422 -10.09 -17.37 24.35
C TRP A 422 -10.80 -16.95 25.65
N ILE A 423 -11.95 -16.28 25.56
CA ILE A 423 -12.77 -15.93 26.73
C ILE A 423 -13.24 -17.20 27.46
N TYR A 424 -13.74 -18.19 26.71
CA TYR A 424 -14.10 -19.50 27.28
C TYR A 424 -12.89 -20.21 27.89
N ASN A 425 -11.72 -20.14 27.25
CA ASN A 425 -10.49 -20.72 27.77
C ASN A 425 -10.09 -20.09 29.11
N LEU A 426 -10.20 -18.77 29.26
CA LEU A 426 -9.91 -18.09 30.52
C LEU A 426 -10.86 -18.51 31.64
N GLN A 427 -12.14 -18.69 31.35
CA GLN A 427 -13.14 -19.07 32.35
C GLN A 427 -13.05 -20.54 32.77
N TYR A 428 -12.82 -21.44 31.82
CA TYR A 428 -12.91 -22.90 32.05
C TYR A 428 -11.56 -23.62 32.01
N SER A 429 -10.46 -22.91 31.72
CA SER A 429 -9.11 -23.49 31.55
C SER A 429 -9.10 -24.67 30.55
N LEU A 430 -9.71 -24.49 29.37
CA LEU A 430 -9.86 -25.52 28.34
C LEU A 430 -8.49 -26.01 27.81
N PHE A 431 -7.56 -25.08 27.63
CA PHE A 431 -6.21 -25.31 27.15
C PHE A 431 -5.22 -24.91 28.25
N THR A 432 -4.72 -25.90 28.99
CA THR A 432 -3.67 -25.69 30.02
C THR A 432 -2.29 -26.10 29.52
N SER A 433 -2.23 -27.00 28.54
CA SER A 433 -0.99 -27.46 27.94
C SER A 433 -0.45 -26.44 26.94
N PHE A 434 0.87 -26.28 26.93
CA PHE A 434 1.58 -25.34 26.05
C PHE A 434 1.31 -25.61 24.56
N TYR A 435 1.42 -26.87 24.10
CA TYR A 435 1.38 -27.18 22.67
C TYR A 435 0.03 -26.85 21.99
N PRO A 436 -1.14 -27.19 22.55
CA PRO A 436 -2.43 -26.74 22.00
C PRO A 436 -2.53 -25.23 21.87
N VAL A 437 -2.08 -24.48 22.89
CA VAL A 437 -2.11 -23.00 22.86
C VAL A 437 -1.15 -22.48 21.80
N PHE A 438 0.05 -23.06 21.68
CA PHE A 438 1.04 -22.72 20.66
C PHE A 438 0.49 -22.83 19.24
N PHE A 439 -0.09 -23.99 18.87
CA PHE A 439 -0.69 -24.15 17.54
C PHE A 439 -1.92 -23.28 17.33
N PHE A 440 -2.70 -23.04 18.38
CA PHE A 440 -3.83 -22.13 18.32
C PHE A 440 -3.39 -20.67 18.11
N MET A 441 -2.25 -20.26 18.67
CA MET A 441 -1.68 -18.94 18.44
C MET A 441 -1.17 -18.77 17.00
N ILE A 442 -0.59 -19.81 16.40
CA ILE A 442 -0.31 -19.81 14.96
C ILE A 442 -1.61 -19.52 14.19
N TRP A 443 -2.69 -20.23 14.48
CA TRP A 443 -3.99 -19.98 13.85
C TRP A 443 -4.51 -18.56 14.10
N CYS A 444 -4.36 -18.02 15.31
CA CYS A 444 -4.80 -16.65 15.63
C CYS A 444 -4.11 -15.57 14.79
N GLY A 445 -2.89 -15.82 14.30
CA GLY A 445 -2.18 -14.90 13.40
C GLY A 445 -2.68 -14.92 11.95
N PHE A 446 -3.35 -16.00 11.50
CA PHE A 446 -3.79 -16.13 10.11
C PHE A 446 -4.84 -15.08 9.69
N PRO A 447 -5.95 -14.87 10.43
CA PRO A 447 -6.98 -13.92 10.00
C PRO A 447 -6.48 -12.48 9.88
N GLY A 448 -5.64 -12.03 10.81
CA GLY A 448 -5.04 -10.69 10.80
C GLY A 448 -4.13 -10.48 9.60
N GLY A 449 -3.17 -11.38 9.37
CA GLY A 449 -2.27 -11.29 8.22
C GLY A 449 -3.00 -11.45 6.87
N THR A 450 -4.03 -12.30 6.82
CA THR A 450 -4.88 -12.45 5.63
C THR A 450 -5.67 -11.18 5.34
N ALA A 451 -6.35 -10.58 6.33
CA ALA A 451 -7.09 -9.34 6.15
C ALA A 451 -6.19 -8.21 5.66
N TYR A 452 -5.02 -8.05 6.30
CA TYR A 452 -4.02 -7.05 5.93
C TYR A 452 -3.61 -7.18 4.46
N SER A 453 -3.09 -8.34 4.06
CA SER A 453 -2.56 -8.51 2.71
C SER A 453 -3.67 -8.51 1.67
N ASN A 454 -4.81 -9.13 1.95
CA ASN A 454 -5.90 -9.26 0.99
C ASN A 454 -6.58 -7.93 0.72
N PHE A 455 -6.86 -7.14 1.75
CA PHE A 455 -7.59 -5.89 1.56
C PHE A 455 -6.69 -4.82 0.93
N LEU A 456 -5.40 -4.80 1.29
CA LEU A 456 -4.42 -3.91 0.66
C LEU A 456 -4.10 -4.32 -0.77
N TYR A 457 -4.04 -5.63 -1.06
CA TYR A 457 -3.95 -6.13 -2.42
C TYR A 457 -5.14 -5.62 -3.23
N LEU A 458 -6.38 -5.91 -2.82
CA LEU A 458 -7.58 -5.46 -3.53
C LEU A 458 -7.64 -3.93 -3.71
N ALA A 459 -7.18 -3.15 -2.72
CA ALA A 459 -7.11 -1.69 -2.86
C ALA A 459 -6.13 -1.22 -3.96
N ASN A 460 -5.08 -1.99 -4.24
CA ASN A 460 -4.04 -1.67 -5.22
C ASN A 460 -4.19 -2.40 -6.56
N THR A 461 -4.92 -3.51 -6.60
CA THR A 461 -5.07 -4.38 -7.79
C THR A 461 -5.98 -3.76 -8.85
N ARG A 462 -5.55 -3.82 -10.12
CA ARG A 462 -6.26 -3.27 -11.30
C ARG A 462 -6.97 -4.34 -12.13
N THR A 463 -7.50 -5.37 -11.49
CA THR A 463 -8.05 -6.54 -12.20
C THR A 463 -9.57 -6.49 -12.23
N ASN A 464 -10.16 -7.12 -13.25
CA ASN A 464 -11.61 -7.36 -13.35
C ASN A 464 -12.06 -8.53 -12.45
N LEU A 465 -11.47 -8.68 -11.26
CA LEU A 465 -11.93 -9.67 -10.29
C LEU A 465 -13.34 -9.29 -9.83
N GLU A 466 -14.19 -10.28 -9.58
CA GLU A 466 -15.56 -10.06 -9.09
C GLU A 466 -15.60 -9.27 -7.77
N CYS A 467 -14.52 -9.37 -6.98
CA CYS A 467 -14.34 -8.67 -5.70
C CYS A 467 -13.50 -7.38 -5.78
N ASP A 468 -13.18 -6.89 -6.99
CA ASP A 468 -12.51 -5.60 -7.15
C ASP A 468 -13.41 -4.47 -6.63
N PHE A 469 -12.79 -3.47 -6.00
CA PHE A 469 -13.48 -2.32 -5.44
C PHE A 469 -13.95 -1.33 -6.52
N GLN A 470 -13.58 -1.55 -7.79
CA GLN A 470 -13.88 -0.64 -8.92
C GLN A 470 -13.42 0.79 -8.61
N LEU A 471 -12.21 0.89 -8.03
CA LEU A 471 -11.62 2.16 -7.62
C LEU A 471 -11.00 2.86 -8.81
N HIS A 472 -11.26 4.16 -8.91
CA HIS A 472 -10.49 5.00 -9.80
C HIS A 472 -9.04 5.08 -9.31
N TYR A 473 -8.09 5.25 -10.23
CA TYR A 473 -6.67 5.28 -9.89
C TYR A 473 -6.34 6.31 -8.79
N THR A 474 -6.94 7.50 -8.87
CA THR A 474 -6.78 8.59 -7.89
C THR A 474 -7.43 8.32 -6.52
N GLU A 475 -8.25 7.27 -6.40
CA GLU A 475 -8.93 6.87 -5.15
C GLU A 475 -8.12 5.82 -4.38
N ARG A 476 -7.25 5.05 -5.06
CA ARG A 476 -6.56 3.90 -4.47
C ARG A 476 -5.69 4.25 -3.28
N GLU A 477 -4.89 5.31 -3.39
CA GLU A 477 -4.03 5.78 -2.29
C GLU A 477 -4.86 6.23 -1.08
N LEU A 478 -5.99 6.89 -1.30
CA LEU A 478 -6.90 7.27 -0.22
C LEU A 478 -7.54 6.02 0.42
N THR A 479 -7.96 5.04 -0.38
CA THR A 479 -8.50 3.76 0.14
C THR A 479 -7.49 3.03 1.00
N VAL A 480 -6.23 2.93 0.56
CA VAL A 480 -5.13 2.36 1.34
C VAL A 480 -4.97 3.10 2.66
N ASN A 481 -4.93 4.43 2.66
CA ASN A 481 -4.83 5.21 3.89
C ASN A 481 -6.03 4.97 4.82
N LEU A 482 -7.26 4.86 4.30
CA LEU A 482 -8.45 4.60 5.11
C LEU A 482 -8.46 3.18 5.70
N LEU A 483 -8.01 2.17 4.95
CA LEU A 483 -7.82 0.81 5.47
C LEU A 483 -6.85 0.81 6.65
N MET A 484 -5.73 1.54 6.50
CA MET A 484 -4.70 1.63 7.53
C MET A 484 -5.15 2.50 8.72
N ILE A 485 -5.91 3.58 8.51
CA ILE A 485 -6.53 4.32 9.63
C ILE A 485 -7.48 3.40 10.41
N SER A 486 -8.30 2.61 9.72
CA SER A 486 -9.21 1.66 10.36
C SER A 486 -8.47 0.60 11.16
N ASN A 487 -7.37 0.07 10.60
CA ASN A 487 -6.44 -0.84 11.28
C ASN A 487 -5.98 -0.26 12.63
N ASP A 488 -5.40 0.94 12.64
CA ASP A 488 -4.89 1.55 13.88
C ASP A 488 -6.00 1.88 14.88
N LEU A 489 -7.18 2.30 14.41
CA LEU A 489 -8.32 2.54 15.29
C LEU A 489 -8.74 1.25 16.01
N GLY A 490 -8.75 0.12 15.30
CA GLY A 490 -9.01 -1.20 15.89
C GLY A 490 -8.02 -1.51 17.01
N VAL A 491 -6.72 -1.36 16.73
CA VAL A 491 -5.64 -1.57 17.71
C VAL A 491 -5.76 -0.62 18.90
N PHE A 492 -6.00 0.66 18.65
CA PHE A 492 -6.16 1.69 19.67
C PHE A 492 -7.31 1.38 20.63
N PHE A 493 -8.50 1.06 20.12
CA PHE A 493 -9.65 0.73 20.95
C PHE A 493 -9.45 -0.58 21.73
N ALA A 494 -8.80 -1.58 21.13
CA ALA A 494 -8.43 -2.79 21.85
C ALA A 494 -7.47 -2.49 23.00
N GLY A 495 -6.49 -1.61 22.80
CA GLY A 495 -5.57 -1.13 23.84
C GLY A 495 -6.29 -0.43 25.00
N VAL A 496 -7.25 0.45 24.70
CA VAL A 496 -8.05 1.14 25.73
C VAL A 496 -8.86 0.14 26.56
N ILE A 497 -9.52 -0.82 25.91
CA ILE A 497 -10.27 -1.88 26.62
C ILE A 497 -9.32 -2.74 27.45
N ASN A 498 -8.17 -3.11 26.89
CA ASN A 498 -7.16 -3.91 27.59
C ASN A 498 -6.73 -3.23 28.90
N LEU A 499 -6.33 -1.95 28.82
CA LEU A 499 -5.94 -1.18 29.99
C LEU A 499 -7.08 -1.09 31.02
N ALA A 500 -8.31 -0.85 30.58
CA ALA A 500 -9.45 -0.75 31.48
C ALA A 500 -9.72 -2.09 32.21
N VAL A 501 -9.72 -3.21 31.48
CA VAL A 501 -9.97 -4.54 32.06
C VAL A 501 -8.83 -4.95 33.00
N GLN A 502 -7.57 -4.77 32.59
CA GLN A 502 -6.42 -5.07 33.45
C GLN A 502 -6.43 -4.19 34.71
N ALA A 503 -6.68 -2.88 34.60
CA ALA A 503 -6.73 -2.00 35.76
C ALA A 503 -7.86 -2.34 36.74
N LEU A 504 -9.01 -2.81 36.25
CA LEU A 504 -10.18 -3.12 37.10
C LEU A 504 -10.12 -4.51 37.73
N TYR A 505 -9.60 -5.51 37.02
CA TYR A 505 -9.70 -6.92 37.42
C TYR A 505 -8.35 -7.59 37.69
N PHE A 506 -7.25 -7.09 37.11
CA PHE A 506 -5.92 -7.69 37.18
C PHE A 506 -4.83 -6.61 37.35
N PRO A 507 -4.90 -5.76 38.39
CA PRO A 507 -3.97 -4.63 38.54
C PRO A 507 -2.51 -5.10 38.62
N ASP A 508 -2.27 -6.27 39.23
CA ASP A 508 -0.94 -6.87 39.34
C ASP A 508 -0.28 -7.18 37.98
N VAL A 509 -1.09 -7.42 36.93
CA VAL A 509 -0.60 -7.64 35.55
C VAL A 509 -0.01 -6.36 34.97
N LEU A 510 -0.51 -5.19 35.37
CA LEU A 510 0.04 -3.91 34.92
C LEU A 510 1.40 -3.61 35.56
N ASP A 511 1.58 -4.05 36.81
CA ASP A 511 2.82 -3.83 37.55
C ASP A 511 3.88 -4.88 37.21
N ASN A 512 3.45 -6.12 36.94
CA ASN A 512 4.30 -7.26 36.62
C ASN A 512 3.73 -8.02 35.42
N PRO A 513 3.85 -7.47 34.19
CA PRO A 513 3.41 -8.18 33.00
C PRO A 513 4.21 -9.47 32.83
N PRO A 514 3.59 -10.55 32.31
CA PRO A 514 4.31 -11.80 32.04
C PRO A 514 5.43 -11.55 31.02
N SER A 515 6.60 -12.12 31.31
CA SER A 515 7.81 -12.09 30.45
C SER A 515 7.73 -13.09 29.29
#